data_AF-A0A2A5S4N8-F1
#
_entry.id   AF-A0A2A5S4N8-F1
#
_cell.length_a   1.000
_cell.length_b   1.000
_cell.length_c   1.000
_cell.angle_alpha   90.00
_cell.angle_beta   90.00
_cell.angle_gamma   90.00
#
_symmetry.space_group_name_H-M   'P 1'
#
loop_
_entity.id
_entity.type
_entity.pdbx_description
1 polymer ?
#
loop_
_entity_poly.entity_id
_entity_poly.type
_entity_poly.pdbx_seq_one_letter_code
_entity_poly.pdbx_strand_id
1 'polypeptide(L)'
;MWFNSYGVPFEEHNILTQPMTAEDLKSILAKTENGTEDIISTRSKVFQKLNVDVDELTMNQLISLISEHPSLLRRPIIVDEKRMQIGFNEDEIRAFLPRSYRQAELRDVMSSGA
;
A
#
# COMPACT_ATOMS: atom_id res chain seq x y z
N MET A 1 6.22 0.09 14.12
CA MET A 1 5.27 0.42 13.04
C MET A 1 4.20 1.36 13.57
N TRP A 2 3.69 2.28 12.73
CA TRP A 2 2.71 3.30 13.12
C TRP A 2 1.45 2.70 13.75
N PHE A 3 0.87 1.62 13.21
CA PHE A 3 -0.32 1.00 13.79
C PHE A 3 -0.17 0.53 15.24
N ASN A 4 1.03 0.14 15.68
CA ASN A 4 1.28 -0.25 17.08
C ASN A 4 1.05 0.91 18.05
N SER A 5 1.41 2.14 17.68
CA SER A 5 1.21 3.31 18.56
C SER A 5 -0.25 3.72 18.70
N TYR A 6 -1.12 3.26 17.77
CA TYR A 6 -2.55 3.53 17.77
C TYR A 6 -3.40 2.33 18.20
N GLY A 7 -2.76 1.20 18.55
CA GLY A 7 -3.46 -0.04 18.95
C GLY A 7 -4.33 -0.62 17.83
N VAL A 8 -3.99 -0.36 16.56
CA VAL A 8 -4.73 -0.88 15.42
C VAL A 8 -4.22 -2.28 15.08
N PRO A 9 -5.08 -3.32 15.05
CA PRO A 9 -4.68 -4.64 14.63
C PRO A 9 -4.38 -4.65 13.13
N PHE A 10 -3.30 -5.30 12.74
CA PHE A 10 -2.93 -5.51 11.35
C PHE A 10 -2.17 -6.83 11.22
N GLU A 11 -2.13 -7.37 10.00
CA GLU A 11 -1.28 -8.48 9.63
C GLU A 11 -0.13 -7.97 8.78
N GLU A 12 1.11 -8.30 9.16
CA GLU A 12 2.27 -7.99 8.35
C GLU A 12 2.51 -9.12 7.34
N HIS A 13 2.53 -8.76 6.06
CA HIS A 13 2.87 -9.69 4.98
C HIS A 13 4.19 -9.28 4.32
N ASN A 14 5.23 -10.07 4.55
CA ASN A 14 6.55 -9.81 3.97
C ASN A 14 6.68 -10.48 2.59
N ILE A 15 6.47 -9.69 1.54
CA ILE A 15 6.52 -10.11 0.14
C ILE A 15 7.86 -10.68 -0.34
N LEU A 16 8.95 -10.46 0.41
CA LEU A 16 10.27 -11.01 0.07
C LEU A 16 10.44 -12.45 0.56
N THR A 17 9.80 -12.80 1.68
CA THR A 17 9.85 -14.15 2.26
C THR A 17 8.65 -14.99 1.87
N GLN A 18 7.51 -14.33 1.64
CA GLN A 18 6.25 -14.93 1.22
C GLN A 18 5.73 -14.14 0.02
N PRO A 19 6.08 -14.51 -1.22
CA PRO A 19 5.62 -13.82 -2.41
C PRO A 19 4.09 -13.79 -2.49
N MET A 20 3.55 -12.69 -3.01
CA MET A 20 2.11 -12.55 -3.24
C MET A 20 1.65 -13.46 -4.38
N THR A 21 0.41 -13.93 -4.29
CA THR A 21 -0.19 -14.68 -5.39
C THR A 21 -0.59 -13.74 -6.54
N ALA A 22 -0.86 -14.31 -7.71
CA ALA A 22 -1.41 -13.57 -8.83
C ALA A 22 -2.77 -12.94 -8.50
N GLU A 23 -3.56 -13.58 -7.63
CA GLU A 23 -4.88 -13.10 -7.20
C GLU A 23 -4.74 -11.90 -6.26
N ASP A 24 -3.78 -11.93 -5.33
CA ASP A 24 -3.45 -10.80 -4.47
C ASP A 24 -3.03 -9.58 -5.28
N LEU A 25 -2.15 -9.78 -6.27
CA LEU A 25 -1.68 -8.72 -7.17
C LEU A 25 -2.83 -8.12 -7.99
N LYS A 26 -3.72 -8.96 -8.52
CA LYS A 26 -4.92 -8.49 -9.22
C LYS A 26 -5.85 -7.68 -8.31
N SER A 27 -6.03 -8.12 -7.06
CA SER A 27 -6.85 -7.41 -6.07
C SER A 27 -6.28 -6.03 -5.72
N ILE A 28 -4.96 -5.95 -5.54
CA ILE A 28 -4.24 -4.68 -5.32
C ILE A 28 -4.42 -3.75 -6.52
N LEU A 29 -4.16 -4.24 -7.73
CA LEU A 29 -4.31 -3.46 -8.97
C LEU A 29 -5.75 -3.01 -9.20
N ALA A 30 -6.75 -3.80 -8.82
CA ALA A 30 -8.16 -3.38 -8.93
C ALA A 30 -8.54 -2.22 -7.98
N LYS A 31 -7.71 -1.95 -6.96
CA LYS A 31 -7.92 -0.87 -5.98
C LYS A 31 -7.12 0.40 -6.30
N THR A 32 -6.23 0.39 -7.29
CA THR A 32 -5.45 1.58 -7.68
C THR A 32 -6.28 2.53 -8.52
N GLU A 33 -5.98 3.83 -8.46
CA GLU A 33 -6.65 4.84 -9.29
C GLU A 33 -5.95 4.99 -10.64
N ASN A 34 -4.61 4.97 -10.65
CA ASN A 34 -3.78 5.12 -11.85
C ASN A 34 -3.14 3.80 -12.30
N GLY A 35 -3.68 2.67 -11.84
CA GLY A 35 -3.20 1.35 -12.27
C GLY A 35 -1.79 1.04 -11.78
N THR A 36 -0.93 0.66 -12.72
CA THR A 36 0.42 0.16 -12.47
C THR A 36 1.35 1.26 -11.94
N GLU A 37 1.15 2.52 -12.33
CA GLU A 37 1.95 3.67 -11.92
C GLU A 37 1.97 3.88 -10.41
N ASP A 38 0.83 3.60 -9.76
CA ASP A 38 0.65 3.76 -8.32
C ASP A 38 1.52 2.75 -7.56
N ILE A 39 1.59 1.51 -8.02
CA ILE A 39 2.21 0.41 -7.28
C ILE A 39 3.65 0.12 -7.71
N ILE A 40 4.09 0.51 -8.90
CA ILE A 40 5.45 0.26 -9.38
C ILE A 40 6.41 1.35 -8.90
N SER A 41 7.54 0.91 -8.35
CA SER A 41 8.68 1.72 -7.94
C SER A 41 9.62 1.94 -9.12
N THR A 42 9.24 2.88 -10.00
CA THR A 42 10.02 3.27 -11.19
C THR A 42 11.41 3.83 -10.86
N ARG A 43 11.63 4.26 -9.62
CA ARG A 43 12.94 4.73 -9.11
C ARG A 43 13.86 3.60 -8.63
N SER A 44 13.39 2.36 -8.59
CA SER A 44 14.20 1.23 -8.10
C SER A 44 15.32 0.87 -9.08
N LYS A 45 16.48 0.43 -8.54
CA LYS A 45 17.60 -0.07 -9.37
C LYS A 45 17.20 -1.27 -10.24
N VAL A 46 16.24 -2.07 -9.76
CA VAL A 46 15.73 -3.23 -10.50
C VAL A 46 14.97 -2.75 -11.73
N PHE A 47 14.04 -1.80 -11.55
CA PHE A 47 13.28 -1.20 -12.65
C PHE A 47 14.21 -0.60 -13.72
N GLN A 48 15.19 0.20 -13.30
CA GLN A 48 16.15 0.83 -14.21
C GLN A 48 17.00 -0.18 -15.00
N LYS A 49 17.25 -1.37 -14.45
CA LYS A 49 18.03 -2.43 -15.12
C LYS A 49 17.21 -3.27 -16.08
N LEU A 50 15.93 -3.45 -15.81
CA LEU A 50 15.04 -4.26 -16.63
C LEU A 50 14.82 -3.64 -18.01
N ASN A 51 14.91 -2.31 -18.13
CA ASN A 51 14.67 -1.58 -19.38
C ASN A 51 13.33 -2.01 -20.03
N VAL A 52 12.30 -2.13 -19.19
CA VAL A 52 10.96 -2.55 -19.56
C VAL A 52 10.05 -1.32 -19.56
N ASP A 53 9.23 -1.20 -20.58
CA ASP A 53 8.08 -0.29 -20.58
C ASP A 53 6.88 -1.02 -19.94
N VAL A 54 6.40 -0.50 -18.81
CA VAL A 54 5.29 -1.11 -18.06
C VAL A 54 3.98 -0.98 -18.82
N ASP A 55 3.82 0.09 -19.60
CA ASP A 55 2.59 0.40 -20.31
C ASP A 55 2.37 -0.54 -21.50
N GLU A 56 3.45 -1.16 -21.98
CA GLU A 56 3.42 -2.18 -23.04
C GLU A 56 3.15 -3.60 -22.50
N LEU A 57 3.21 -3.80 -21.16
CA LEU A 57 2.99 -5.11 -20.57
C LEU A 57 1.51 -5.45 -20.51
N THR A 58 1.18 -6.68 -20.92
CA THR A 58 -0.10 -7.28 -20.54
C THR A 58 -0.15 -7.48 -19.02
N MET A 59 -1.36 -7.54 -18.48
CA MET A 59 -1.57 -7.77 -17.06
C MET A 59 -0.89 -9.05 -16.53
N ASN A 60 -0.89 -10.13 -17.31
CA ASN A 60 -0.20 -11.35 -16.92
C ASN A 60 1.32 -11.19 -16.92
N GLN A 61 1.89 -10.46 -17.88
CA GLN A 61 3.33 -10.18 -17.91
C GLN A 61 3.76 -9.31 -16.72
N LEU A 62 2.96 -8.31 -16.37
CA LEU A 62 3.21 -7.48 -15.19
C LEU A 62 3.18 -8.31 -13.90
N ILE A 63 2.18 -9.18 -13.72
CA ILE A 63 2.07 -10.05 -12.55
C ILE A 63 3.27 -11.00 -12.45
N SER A 64 3.71 -11.57 -13.57
CA SER A 64 4.92 -12.40 -13.61
C SER A 64 6.16 -11.59 -13.23
N LEU A 65 6.30 -10.38 -13.77
CA LEU A 65 7.43 -9.50 -13.49
C LEU A 65 7.51 -9.13 -11.99
N ILE A 66 6.37 -8.81 -11.37
CA ILE A 66 6.31 -8.50 -9.93
C ILE A 66 6.61 -9.75 -9.10
N SER A 67 6.13 -10.92 -9.51
CA SER A 67 6.41 -12.20 -8.83
C SER A 67 7.92 -12.53 -8.85
N GLU A 68 8.60 -12.29 -9.97
CA GLU A 68 10.04 -12.50 -10.11
C GLU A 68 10.87 -11.42 -9.39
N HIS A 69 10.33 -10.20 -9.33
CA HIS A 69 10.99 -9.04 -8.72
C HIS A 69 10.07 -8.30 -7.74
N PRO A 70 9.77 -8.85 -6.55
CA PRO A 70 8.84 -8.22 -5.60
C PRO A 70 9.28 -6.83 -5.14
N SER A 71 10.57 -6.52 -5.20
CA SER A 71 11.12 -5.19 -4.91
C SER A 71 10.68 -4.10 -5.90
N LEU A 72 10.05 -4.46 -7.03
CA LEU A 72 9.42 -3.52 -7.94
C LEU A 72 8.21 -2.83 -7.32
N LEU A 73 7.57 -3.43 -6.32
CA LEU A 73 6.44 -2.80 -5.65
C LEU A 73 6.89 -1.66 -4.75
N ARG A 74 6.14 -0.56 -4.77
CA ARG A 74 6.21 0.48 -3.75
C ARG A 74 5.78 -0.12 -2.41
N ARG A 75 6.42 0.34 -1.34
CA ARG A 75 6.19 -0.18 0.02
C ARG A 75 6.16 0.98 1.02
N PRO A 76 5.39 0.89 2.12
CA PRO A 76 4.41 -0.17 2.39
C PRO A 76 3.18 -0.08 1.46
N ILE A 77 2.46 -1.20 1.28
CA ILE A 77 1.09 -1.19 0.74
C ILE A 77 0.19 -1.60 1.90
N ILE A 78 -0.73 -0.72 2.26
CA ILE A 78 -1.66 -0.91 3.38
C ILE A 78 -3.05 -1.03 2.78
N VAL A 79 -3.76 -2.10 3.08
CA VAL A 79 -5.08 -2.36 2.50
C VAL A 79 -6.04 -2.90 3.56
N ASP A 80 -7.29 -2.43 3.48
CA ASP A 80 -8.44 -3.06 4.14
C ASP A 80 -9.56 -3.28 3.10
N GLU A 81 -10.74 -3.69 3.56
CA GLU A 81 -11.90 -3.91 2.68
C GLU A 81 -12.29 -2.67 1.84
N LYS A 82 -12.07 -1.47 2.38
CA LYS A 82 -12.62 -0.20 1.90
C LYS A 82 -11.58 0.72 1.25
N ARG A 83 -10.30 0.55 1.55
CA ARG A 83 -9.25 1.50 1.16
C ARG A 83 -7.91 0.81 1.00
N MET A 84 -7.07 1.49 0.24
CA MET A 84 -5.68 1.14 0.04
C MET A 84 -4.84 2.41 0.12
N GLN A 85 -3.64 2.29 0.67
CA GLN A 85 -2.63 3.34 0.68
C GLN A 85 -1.31 2.74 0.22
N ILE A 86 -0.61 3.46 -0.64
CA ILE A 86 0.68 3.06 -1.18
C ILE A 86 1.74 4.06 -0.71
N GLY A 87 2.79 3.55 -0.09
CA GLY A 87 3.76 4.36 0.64
C GLY A 87 3.25 4.73 2.03
N PHE A 88 4.05 5.52 2.74
CA PHE A 88 3.69 6.02 4.06
C PHE A 88 3.47 7.53 3.98
N ASN A 89 2.27 7.95 4.36
CA ASN A 89 1.91 9.34 4.61
C ASN A 89 1.13 9.38 5.94
N GLU A 90 1.60 10.21 6.88
CA GLU A 90 1.08 10.30 8.24
C GLU A 90 -0.35 10.83 8.33
N ASP A 91 -0.76 11.70 7.40
CA ASP A 91 -2.11 12.24 7.36
C ASP A 91 -3.08 11.23 6.73
N GLU A 92 -2.66 10.57 5.64
CA GLU A 92 -3.50 9.59 4.93
C GLU A 92 -3.70 8.29 5.73
N ILE A 93 -2.66 7.83 6.46
CA ILE A 93 -2.74 6.57 7.20
C ILE A 93 -3.74 6.64 8.37
N ARG A 94 -4.06 7.86 8.84
CA ARG A 94 -5.13 8.09 9.83
C ARG A 94 -6.49 7.64 9.32
N ALA A 95 -6.69 7.50 8.00
CA ALA A 95 -7.91 6.93 7.46
C ALA A 95 -8.19 5.55 8.06
N PHE A 96 -7.17 4.71 8.26
CA PHE A 96 -7.28 3.35 8.79
C PHE A 96 -7.65 3.28 10.29
N LEU A 97 -7.67 4.41 11.00
CA LEU A 97 -8.10 4.42 12.40
C LEU A 97 -9.61 4.15 12.54
N PRO A 98 -10.04 3.48 13.63
CA PRO A 98 -11.45 3.31 13.94
C PRO A 98 -12.19 4.65 14.05
N ARG A 99 -13.50 4.66 13.75
CA ARG A 99 -14.33 5.87 13.87
C ARG A 99 -14.32 6.48 15.27
N SER A 100 -14.14 5.66 16.31
CA SER A 100 -14.03 6.11 17.69
C SER A 100 -12.81 7.01 17.92
N TYR A 101 -11.72 6.82 17.18
CA TYR A 101 -10.51 7.65 17.30
C TYR A 101 -10.81 9.10 16.93
N ARG A 102 -11.52 9.33 15.82
CA ARG A 102 -11.96 10.68 15.41
C ARG A 102 -12.89 11.34 16.45
N GLN A 103 -13.74 10.56 17.10
CA GLN A 103 -14.62 11.10 18.15
C GLN A 103 -13.84 11.52 19.39
N ALA A 104 -12.80 10.77 19.76
CA ALA A 104 -11.91 11.12 20.86
C ALA A 104 -11.10 12.39 20.55
N GLU A 105 -10.48 12.47 19.37
CA GLU A 105 -9.72 13.67 18.96
C GLU A 105 -10.60 14.93 18.96
N LEU A 106 -11.83 14.85 18.44
CA LEU A 106 -12.77 15.97 18.47
C LEU A 106 -13.12 16.41 19.90
N ARG A 107 -13.30 15.46 20.83
CA ARG A 107 -13.56 15.78 22.24
C ARG A 107 -12.36 16.47 22.88
N ASP A 108 -11.15 16.00 22.60
CA ASP A 108 -9.91 16.56 23.16
C ASP A 108 -9.64 17.97 22.63
N VAL A 109 -9.90 18.23 21.34
CA VAL A 109 -9.81 19.58 20.76
C VAL A 109 -10.85 20.51 21.40
N MET A 110 -12.08 20.03 21.62
CA MET A 110 -13.15 20.82 22.25
C MET A 110 -12.90 21.08 23.75
N SER A 111 -12.18 20.20 24.45
CA SER A 111 -11.83 20.37 25.87
C SER A 111 -10.56 21.19 26.09
N SER A 112 -9.62 21.14 25.14
CA SER A 112 -8.36 21.91 25.19
C SER A 112 -8.50 23.34 24.66
N GLY A 113 -9.62 23.63 23.98
CA GLY A 113 -9.99 24.97 23.50
C GLY A 113 -10.87 25.78 24.46
N ALA A 114 -11.06 25.32 25.70
CA ALA A 114 -11.85 25.96 26.76
C ALA A 114 -10.97 26.47 27.91
#